data_AF-A0A6I2GBB9-F1
#
_entry.id   AF-A0A6I2GBB9-F1
#
_cell.length_a   1.000
_cell.length_b   1.000
_cell.length_c   1.000
_cell.angle_alpha   90.00
_cell.angle_beta   90.00
_cell.angle_gamma   90.00
#
_symmetry.space_group_name_H-M   'P 1'
#
loop_
_entity.id
_entity.type
_entity.pdbx_description
1 polymer ?
#
loop_
_entity_poly.entity_id
_entity_poly.type
_entity_poly.pdbx_seq_one_letter_code
_entity_poly.pdbx_strand_id
1 'polypeptide(L)'
;HLAVDVVSWRIIGDDLNLGWDALRSGRQISLATAGTSFRTWSEQLRDTADEVSAQLPIWQEIASAPVVLPVIEPGVDVVRTAEHHVAALGVDATAILLGDASARLGMGVNEILLTALALALAEHVGHRSAIGIDVESHGREERFGGAADLSRTVGWFTAKYPVSLCVPKRGWDEITGSGVALGAVVKAVKQQLRATPEGLTYGLLRYVRNEPLLNVADPQIGFNYLGRTGGGSLATEGSAAWQVQGLAAELAMSPEMTLPHTVEINAAAVDTDAGLQLQASMAYAGSKLDRAEIESIARLWFEAVEGICRYAQQGGSGLVPADLLVRDFGQSQIDELESIFEVADILPLAPLQEGLLFHAAYNDGSSDLYATQLDLMLTGELDVAGLRAAVQALANRHPQLSARFAYKQFTRPVQIVLKTPDVPWRFVDLAGATEPDRRLRQLASEDRIACCDLDRESPFRVSLVQVAAGRFHLVVTMHHIVVDGWSLPILLAEIFRAYRGESQPLPVPYRSYLAWVSEQDADASSVVWRDKFSGFETPTLIDPLGEDVTSARLSRSFSVSESMTLALDSLVRQLDSTMSTVLQAAWSRVLSVM
;
A
#
# COMPACT_ATOMS: atom_id res chain seq x y z
N HIS A 1 -31.17 -9.96 14.12
CA HIS A 1 -30.06 -9.20 13.52
C HIS A 1 -29.53 -8.06 14.37
N LEU A 2 -30.37 -7.31 15.10
CA LEU A 2 -29.96 -6.09 15.84
C LEU A 2 -28.74 -6.18 16.78
N ALA A 3 -28.32 -7.37 17.20
CA ALA A 3 -27.22 -7.56 18.15
C ALA A 3 -26.07 -8.43 17.63
N VAL A 4 -26.12 -8.89 16.37
CA VAL A 4 -25.12 -9.81 15.80
C VAL A 4 -24.93 -9.57 14.30
N ASP A 5 -23.71 -9.77 13.83
CA ASP A 5 -23.31 -9.85 12.43
C ASP A 5 -22.46 -11.10 12.16
N VAL A 6 -22.01 -11.26 10.92
CA VAL A 6 -21.21 -12.42 10.49
C VAL A 6 -19.88 -12.52 11.25
N VAL A 7 -19.27 -11.38 11.62
CA VAL A 7 -18.03 -11.35 12.41
C VAL A 7 -18.32 -11.76 13.86
N SER A 8 -19.44 -11.30 14.43
CA SER A 8 -19.90 -11.65 15.77
C SER A 8 -20.13 -13.16 15.92
N TRP A 9 -20.65 -13.83 14.88
CA TRP A 9 -20.79 -15.29 14.90
C TRP A 9 -19.45 -16.03 15.00
N ARG A 10 -18.37 -15.49 14.43
CA ARG A 10 -17.02 -16.05 14.61
C ARG A 10 -16.56 -15.90 16.04
N ILE A 11 -16.70 -14.70 16.61
CA ILE A 11 -16.35 -14.42 18.02
C ILE A 11 -17.13 -15.34 18.98
N ILE A 12 -18.45 -15.45 18.77
CA ILE A 12 -19.32 -16.33 19.56
C ILE A 12 -18.90 -17.79 19.41
N GLY A 13 -18.59 -18.24 18.20
CA GLY A 13 -18.13 -19.61 17.93
C GLY A 13 -16.82 -19.93 18.66
N ASP A 14 -15.84 -19.03 18.59
CA ASP A 14 -14.55 -19.17 19.27
C ASP A 14 -14.74 -19.23 20.80
N ASP A 15 -15.58 -18.36 21.36
CA ASP A 15 -15.87 -18.32 22.80
C ASP A 15 -16.64 -19.54 23.29
N LEU A 16 -17.56 -20.05 22.49
CA LEU A 16 -18.27 -21.31 22.76
C LEU A 16 -17.29 -22.48 22.80
N ASN A 17 -16.35 -22.56 21.85
CA ASN A 17 -15.33 -23.60 21.82
C ASN A 17 -14.37 -23.52 23.01
N LEU A 18 -13.86 -22.31 23.33
CA LEU A 18 -13.01 -22.10 24.50
C LEU A 18 -13.71 -22.46 25.81
N GLY A 19 -14.98 -22.06 25.96
CA GLY A 19 -15.79 -22.39 27.13
C GLY A 19 -16.07 -23.89 27.24
N TRP A 20 -16.39 -24.54 26.12
CA TRP A 20 -16.64 -25.98 26.05
C TRP A 20 -15.40 -26.80 26.41
N ASP A 21 -14.23 -26.42 25.89
CA ASP A 21 -12.96 -27.09 26.19
C ASP A 21 -12.52 -26.89 27.64
N ALA A 22 -12.78 -25.71 28.22
CA ALA A 22 -12.57 -25.48 29.64
C ALA A 22 -13.42 -26.43 30.49
N LEU A 23 -14.72 -26.51 30.21
CA LEU A 23 -15.66 -27.40 30.90
C LEU A 23 -15.26 -28.88 30.77
N ARG A 24 -14.94 -29.35 29.56
CA ARG A 24 -14.51 -30.74 29.32
C ARG A 24 -13.21 -31.10 30.03
N SER A 25 -12.34 -30.12 30.24
CA SER A 25 -11.06 -30.29 30.93
C SER A 25 -11.15 -30.07 32.44
N GLY A 26 -12.34 -29.84 33.00
CA GLY A 26 -12.53 -29.52 34.42
C GLY A 26 -11.93 -28.17 34.85
N ARG A 27 -11.65 -27.27 33.89
CA ARG A 27 -11.15 -25.91 34.14
C ARG A 27 -12.33 -24.95 34.27
N GLN A 28 -12.14 -23.87 35.02
CA GLN A 28 -13.11 -22.77 35.06
C GLN A 28 -13.14 -22.05 33.71
N ILE A 29 -14.33 -21.69 33.23
CA ILE A 29 -14.50 -20.89 32.01
C ILE A 29 -13.93 -19.49 32.28
N SER A 30 -12.99 -19.07 31.42
CA SER A 30 -12.41 -17.73 31.42
C SER A 30 -12.29 -17.27 29.96
N LEU A 31 -13.10 -16.28 29.58
CA LEU A 31 -13.12 -15.71 28.23
C LEU A 31 -12.50 -14.32 28.25
N ALA A 32 -11.89 -13.92 27.13
CA ALA A 32 -11.32 -12.60 27.01
C ALA A 32 -12.42 -11.55 26.86
N THR A 33 -12.44 -10.55 27.75
CA THR A 33 -13.37 -9.40 27.73
C THR A 33 -12.72 -8.12 27.20
N ALA A 34 -11.57 -8.23 26.53
CA ALA A 34 -10.87 -7.07 25.97
C ALA A 34 -11.64 -6.50 24.77
N GLY A 35 -11.62 -5.17 24.63
CA GLY A 35 -12.22 -4.46 23.50
C GLY A 35 -13.13 -3.29 23.91
N THR A 36 -13.49 -2.48 22.94
CA THR A 36 -14.45 -1.38 23.04
C THR A 36 -15.87 -1.93 23.05
N SER A 37 -16.68 -1.58 24.06
CA SER A 37 -18.07 -2.04 24.14
C SER A 37 -18.92 -1.49 22.97
N PHE A 38 -19.95 -2.22 22.55
CA PHE A 38 -20.89 -1.76 21.51
C PHE A 38 -21.54 -0.41 21.87
N ARG A 39 -21.78 -0.17 23.17
CA ARG A 39 -22.28 1.11 23.67
C ARG A 39 -21.28 2.24 23.42
N THR A 40 -20.03 2.05 23.85
CA THR A 40 -18.96 3.03 23.68
C THR A 40 -18.75 3.34 22.19
N TRP A 41 -18.75 2.31 21.35
CA TRP A 41 -18.66 2.48 19.90
C TRP A 41 -19.83 3.31 19.35
N SER A 42 -21.07 3.01 19.75
CA SER A 42 -22.25 3.77 19.31
C SER A 42 -22.24 5.23 19.77
N GLU A 43 -21.70 5.52 20.96
CA GLU A 43 -21.53 6.89 21.47
C GLU A 43 -20.47 7.62 20.65
N GLN A 44 -19.30 7.00 20.42
CA GLN A 44 -18.23 7.57 19.58
C GLN A 44 -18.71 7.88 18.16
N LEU A 45 -19.44 6.97 17.52
CA LEU A 45 -19.99 7.22 16.19
C LEU A 45 -20.93 8.42 16.13
N ARG A 46 -21.69 8.66 17.21
CA ARG A 46 -22.56 9.83 17.28
C ARG A 46 -21.75 11.13 17.35
N ASP A 47 -20.68 11.13 18.14
CA ASP A 47 -19.83 12.29 18.32
C ASP A 47 -19.05 12.64 17.04
N THR A 48 -18.65 11.62 16.26
CA THR A 48 -17.93 11.80 14.98
C THR A 48 -18.85 12.23 13.82
N ALA A 49 -20.17 12.17 13.99
CA ALA A 49 -21.11 12.42 12.89
C ALA A 49 -21.00 13.85 12.31
N ASP A 50 -20.72 14.85 13.15
CA ASP A 50 -20.57 16.24 12.70
C ASP A 50 -19.25 16.46 11.92
N GLU A 51 -18.21 15.69 12.22
CA GLU A 51 -16.89 15.80 11.57
C GLU A 51 -16.94 15.42 10.08
N VAL A 52 -17.87 14.53 9.70
CA VAL A 52 -18.00 14.04 8.32
C VAL A 52 -18.96 14.87 7.46
N SER A 53 -19.49 15.99 7.96
CA SER A 53 -20.44 16.86 7.25
C SER A 53 -19.92 17.36 5.90
N ALA A 54 -18.60 17.55 5.77
CA ALA A 54 -17.98 17.98 4.52
C ALA A 54 -18.10 16.96 3.37
N GLN A 55 -18.39 15.68 3.68
CA GLN A 55 -18.54 14.60 2.71
C GLN A 55 -19.95 14.54 2.10
N LEU A 56 -20.91 15.31 2.63
CA LEU A 56 -22.32 15.29 2.19
C LEU A 56 -22.51 15.51 0.67
N PRO A 57 -21.83 16.47 0.00
CA PRO A 57 -21.99 16.65 -1.45
C PRO A 57 -21.57 15.42 -2.27
N ILE A 58 -20.51 14.72 -1.84
CA ILE A 58 -20.03 13.51 -2.52
C ILE A 58 -21.06 12.39 -2.38
N TRP A 59 -21.61 12.20 -1.18
CA TRP A 59 -22.65 11.20 -0.96
C TRP A 59 -23.95 11.48 -1.71
N GLN A 60 -24.30 12.76 -1.91
CA GLN A 60 -25.46 13.13 -2.73
C GLN A 60 -25.27 12.76 -4.20
N GLU A 61 -24.07 13.02 -4.75
CA GLU A 61 -23.74 12.64 -6.12
C GLU A 61 -23.83 11.11 -6.28
N ILE A 62 -23.22 10.35 -5.37
CA ILE A 62 -23.25 8.88 -5.39
C ILE A 62 -24.69 8.36 -5.28
N ALA A 63 -25.48 8.88 -4.34
CA ALA A 63 -26.86 8.45 -4.11
C ALA A 63 -27.82 8.86 -5.25
N SER A 64 -27.40 9.76 -6.15
CA SER A 64 -28.17 10.16 -7.33
C SER A 64 -28.02 9.23 -8.54
N ALA A 65 -27.32 8.10 -8.38
CA ALA A 65 -27.16 7.10 -9.42
C ALA A 65 -28.53 6.70 -10.04
N PRO A 66 -28.63 6.58 -11.37
CA PRO A 66 -29.89 6.28 -12.01
C PRO A 66 -30.34 4.85 -11.71
N VAL A 67 -31.66 4.65 -11.77
CA VAL A 67 -32.30 3.34 -11.68
C VAL A 67 -31.96 2.53 -12.94
N VAL A 68 -31.35 1.35 -12.77
CA VAL A 68 -30.89 0.50 -13.89
C VAL A 68 -31.64 -0.82 -14.00
N LEU A 69 -32.29 -1.26 -12.92
CA LEU A 69 -33.18 -2.43 -12.92
C LEU A 69 -34.60 -2.02 -12.50
N PRO A 70 -35.63 -2.80 -12.86
CA PRO A 70 -36.99 -2.51 -12.41
C PRO A 70 -37.08 -2.50 -10.88
N VAL A 71 -37.75 -1.51 -10.32
CA VAL A 71 -37.91 -1.36 -8.87
C VAL A 71 -38.91 -2.39 -8.35
N ILE A 72 -38.59 -2.97 -7.20
CA ILE A 72 -39.46 -3.88 -6.45
C ILE A 72 -40.80 -3.24 -6.07
N GLU A 73 -41.82 -4.08 -5.91
CA GLU A 73 -43.16 -3.70 -5.49
C GLU A 73 -43.48 -4.25 -4.09
N PRO A 74 -43.63 -3.39 -3.07
CA PRO A 74 -43.97 -3.83 -1.71
C PRO A 74 -45.23 -4.67 -1.65
N GLY A 75 -45.17 -5.78 -0.92
CA GLY A 75 -46.28 -6.74 -0.77
C GLY A 75 -46.45 -7.73 -1.94
N VAL A 76 -45.78 -7.50 -3.07
CA VAL A 76 -45.65 -8.48 -4.17
C VAL A 76 -44.29 -9.14 -4.13
N ASP A 77 -43.22 -8.33 -4.11
CA ASP A 77 -41.84 -8.79 -4.06
C ASP A 77 -41.41 -8.98 -2.61
N VAL A 78 -41.77 -10.13 -2.06
CA VAL A 78 -41.48 -10.51 -0.67
C VAL A 78 -40.55 -11.73 -0.61
N VAL A 79 -39.99 -12.00 0.56
CA VAL A 79 -39.06 -13.14 0.79
C VAL A 79 -39.65 -14.47 0.30
N ARG A 80 -40.95 -14.71 0.51
CA ARG A 80 -41.63 -15.96 0.08
C ARG A 80 -41.67 -16.15 -1.44
N THR A 81 -41.69 -15.06 -2.20
CA THR A 81 -41.76 -15.07 -3.66
C THR A 81 -40.41 -14.85 -4.31
N ALA A 82 -39.35 -14.70 -3.52
CA ALA A 82 -37.99 -14.56 -4.01
C ALA A 82 -37.57 -15.81 -4.77
N GLU A 83 -36.92 -15.61 -5.90
CA GLU A 83 -36.21 -16.67 -6.60
C GLU A 83 -34.73 -16.64 -6.24
N HIS A 84 -34.08 -17.78 -6.36
CA HIS A 84 -32.69 -17.96 -5.95
C HIS A 84 -31.87 -18.54 -7.09
N HIS A 85 -30.69 -17.97 -7.30
CA HIS A 85 -29.66 -18.50 -8.18
C HIS A 85 -28.34 -18.61 -7.43
N VAL A 86 -27.61 -19.68 -7.66
CA VAL A 86 -26.28 -19.89 -7.07
C VAL A 86 -25.30 -20.09 -8.20
N ALA A 87 -24.21 -19.35 -8.14
CA ALA A 87 -23.09 -19.47 -9.06
C ALA A 87 -21.80 -19.67 -8.27
N ALA A 88 -20.82 -20.33 -8.87
CA ALA A 88 -19.49 -20.45 -8.29
C ALA A 88 -18.38 -20.17 -9.32
N LEU A 89 -17.30 -19.54 -8.86
CA LEU A 89 -16.08 -19.29 -9.62
C LEU A 89 -15.19 -20.55 -9.58
N GLY A 90 -14.37 -20.81 -10.61
CA GLY A 90 -13.39 -21.91 -10.56
C GLY A 90 -12.41 -21.80 -9.39
N VAL A 91 -11.87 -22.93 -8.91
CA VAL A 91 -10.90 -22.97 -7.79
C VAL A 91 -9.62 -22.19 -8.13
N ASP A 92 -9.09 -22.34 -9.35
CA ASP A 92 -7.89 -21.63 -9.79
C ASP A 92 -8.10 -20.12 -9.81
N ALA A 93 -9.21 -19.65 -10.41
CA ALA A 93 -9.57 -18.25 -10.44
C ALA A 93 -9.84 -17.69 -9.04
N THR A 94 -10.44 -18.47 -8.14
CA THR A 94 -10.63 -18.11 -6.74
C THR A 94 -9.29 -17.90 -6.02
N ALA A 95 -8.33 -18.81 -6.21
CA ALA A 95 -7.00 -18.68 -5.59
C ALA A 95 -6.27 -17.42 -6.09
N ILE A 96 -6.37 -17.11 -7.39
CA ILE A 96 -5.77 -15.91 -7.99
C ILE A 96 -6.44 -14.65 -7.44
N LEU A 97 -7.78 -14.62 -7.38
CA LEU A 97 -8.56 -13.50 -6.87
C LEU A 97 -8.17 -13.15 -5.41
N LEU A 98 -8.14 -14.17 -4.55
CA LEU A 98 -7.87 -14.02 -3.12
C LEU A 98 -6.40 -13.78 -2.79
N GLY A 99 -5.49 -14.10 -3.71
CA GLY A 99 -4.04 -13.91 -3.56
C GLY A 99 -3.49 -12.86 -4.52
N ASP A 100 -2.87 -13.35 -5.60
CA ASP A 100 -2.03 -12.56 -6.50
C ASP A 100 -2.74 -11.35 -7.12
N ALA A 101 -4.01 -11.47 -7.51
CA ALA A 101 -4.73 -10.38 -8.16
C ALA A 101 -4.89 -9.18 -7.22
N SER A 102 -5.31 -9.42 -5.99
CA SER A 102 -5.49 -8.37 -4.97
C SER A 102 -4.16 -7.65 -4.68
N ALA A 103 -3.09 -8.41 -4.49
CA ALA A 103 -1.75 -7.86 -4.23
C ALA A 103 -1.19 -7.07 -5.42
N ARG A 104 -1.36 -7.55 -6.65
CA ARG A 104 -0.80 -6.92 -7.85
C ARG A 104 -1.54 -5.67 -8.29
N LEU A 105 -2.87 -5.66 -8.14
CA LEU A 105 -3.71 -4.53 -8.53
C LEU A 105 -3.82 -3.48 -7.43
N GLY A 106 -3.38 -3.79 -6.20
CA GLY A 106 -3.56 -2.92 -5.04
C GLY A 106 -5.05 -2.67 -4.75
N MET A 107 -5.86 -3.71 -4.92
CA MET A 107 -7.32 -3.69 -4.76
C MET A 107 -7.71 -4.82 -3.81
N GLY A 108 -8.61 -4.55 -2.87
CA GLY A 108 -9.24 -5.59 -2.09
C GLY A 108 -10.13 -6.49 -2.95
N VAL A 109 -10.36 -7.73 -2.50
CA VAL A 109 -11.26 -8.68 -3.19
C VAL A 109 -12.63 -8.05 -3.46
N ASN A 110 -13.19 -7.34 -2.48
CA ASN A 110 -14.47 -6.63 -2.61
C ASN A 110 -14.47 -5.64 -3.79
N GLU A 111 -13.38 -4.91 -3.99
CA GLU A 111 -13.24 -3.92 -5.06
C GLU A 111 -13.17 -4.57 -6.43
N ILE A 112 -12.46 -5.70 -6.53
CA ILE A 112 -12.37 -6.50 -7.77
C ILE A 112 -13.77 -7.04 -8.11
N LEU A 113 -14.48 -7.58 -7.12
CA LEU A 113 -15.83 -8.11 -7.30
C LEU A 113 -16.83 -7.02 -7.73
N LEU A 114 -16.78 -5.84 -7.09
CA LEU A 114 -17.59 -4.68 -7.47
C LEU A 114 -17.28 -4.18 -8.87
N THR A 115 -15.99 -4.15 -9.24
CA THR A 115 -15.55 -3.76 -10.59
C THR A 115 -16.12 -4.71 -11.63
N ALA A 116 -16.00 -6.01 -11.41
CA ALA A 116 -16.56 -7.03 -12.31
C ALA A 116 -18.10 -6.97 -12.34
N LEU A 117 -18.76 -6.70 -11.21
CA LEU A 117 -20.22 -6.64 -11.14
C LEU A 117 -20.76 -5.43 -11.90
N ALA A 118 -20.12 -4.26 -11.75
CA ALA A 118 -20.48 -3.07 -12.51
C ALA A 118 -20.32 -3.29 -14.03
N LEU A 119 -19.29 -4.02 -14.46
CA LEU A 119 -19.10 -4.40 -15.86
C LEU A 119 -20.20 -5.32 -16.37
N ALA A 120 -20.53 -6.37 -15.62
CA ALA A 120 -21.58 -7.31 -15.98
C ALA A 120 -22.96 -6.65 -16.06
N LEU A 121 -23.28 -5.79 -15.10
CA LEU A 121 -24.54 -5.03 -15.09
C LEU A 121 -24.60 -4.06 -16.27
N ALA A 122 -23.53 -3.31 -16.54
CA ALA A 122 -23.50 -2.38 -17.66
C ALA A 122 -23.65 -3.08 -19.02
N GLU A 123 -23.04 -4.26 -19.19
CA GLU A 123 -23.22 -5.09 -20.39
C GLU A 123 -24.66 -5.60 -20.51
N HIS A 124 -25.20 -6.12 -19.40
CA HIS A 124 -26.57 -6.64 -19.36
C HIS A 124 -27.62 -5.59 -19.69
N VAL A 125 -27.53 -4.41 -19.07
CA VAL A 125 -28.51 -3.34 -19.27
C VAL A 125 -28.25 -2.51 -20.54
N GLY A 126 -27.09 -2.67 -21.17
CA GLY A 126 -26.67 -1.92 -22.38
C GLY A 126 -26.51 -0.40 -22.17
N HIS A 127 -26.52 0.07 -20.91
CA HIS A 127 -26.53 1.48 -20.54
C HIS A 127 -25.12 2.07 -20.39
N ARG A 128 -25.03 3.41 -20.56
CA ARG A 128 -23.78 4.19 -20.42
C ARG A 128 -23.72 5.05 -19.16
N SER A 129 -24.72 4.95 -18.31
CA SER A 129 -24.82 5.71 -17.07
C SER A 129 -24.12 4.98 -15.91
N ALA A 130 -23.93 5.68 -14.79
CA ALA A 130 -23.44 5.06 -13.58
C ALA A 130 -24.35 3.91 -13.11
N ILE A 131 -23.75 2.84 -12.61
CA ILE A 131 -24.43 1.72 -11.96
C ILE A 131 -24.41 1.97 -10.46
N GLY A 132 -25.58 2.18 -9.87
CA GLY A 132 -25.76 2.25 -8.42
C GLY A 132 -25.82 0.85 -7.82
N ILE A 133 -24.96 0.57 -6.83
CA ILE A 133 -24.93 -0.69 -6.08
C ILE A 133 -24.94 -0.34 -4.60
N ASP A 134 -25.82 -0.97 -3.83
CA ASP A 134 -25.85 -0.85 -2.38
C ASP A 134 -24.89 -1.88 -1.77
N VAL A 135 -23.87 -1.42 -1.09
CA VAL A 135 -22.76 -2.25 -0.63
C VAL A 135 -22.82 -2.40 0.89
N GLU A 136 -22.66 -3.64 1.34
CA GLU A 136 -22.42 -3.94 2.75
C GLU A 136 -20.93 -4.19 3.01
N SER A 137 -20.42 -3.58 4.08
CA SER A 137 -19.12 -3.89 4.66
C SER A 137 -19.27 -4.24 6.15
N HIS A 138 -18.21 -4.77 6.77
CA HIS A 138 -18.25 -5.15 8.18
C HIS A 138 -18.42 -3.96 9.14
N GLY A 139 -18.18 -2.71 8.69
CA GLY A 139 -18.30 -1.45 9.44
C GLY A 139 -17.46 -1.29 10.74
N ARG A 140 -16.66 -2.29 11.12
CA ARG A 140 -15.60 -2.21 12.16
C ARG A 140 -14.40 -1.35 11.74
N GLU A 141 -14.60 -0.05 11.59
CA GLU A 141 -13.57 0.92 11.18
C GLU A 141 -13.01 1.69 12.37
N GLU A 142 -12.01 1.11 13.06
CA GLU A 142 -11.51 1.56 14.37
C GLU A 142 -11.05 3.03 14.43
N ARG A 143 -10.60 3.60 13.30
CA ARG A 143 -10.21 5.03 13.20
C ARG A 143 -11.30 6.00 13.64
N PHE A 144 -12.58 5.66 13.45
CA PHE A 144 -13.71 6.52 13.86
C PHE A 144 -13.96 6.47 15.39
N GLY A 145 -13.28 5.56 16.11
CA GLY A 145 -13.35 5.41 17.56
C GLY A 145 -12.04 5.74 18.28
N GLY A 146 -11.06 6.36 17.61
CA GLY A 146 -9.74 6.64 18.17
C GLY A 146 -8.95 5.36 18.45
N ALA A 147 -8.70 5.05 19.73
CA ALA A 147 -8.05 3.81 20.17
C ALA A 147 -9.04 2.65 20.36
N ALA A 148 -10.10 2.58 19.54
CA ALA A 148 -11.13 1.55 19.68
C ALA A 148 -10.60 0.19 19.22
N ASP A 149 -10.83 -0.85 20.03
CA ASP A 149 -10.54 -2.24 19.68
C ASP A 149 -11.87 -2.97 19.49
N LEU A 150 -12.26 -3.21 18.24
CA LEU A 150 -13.51 -3.89 17.90
C LEU A 150 -13.30 -5.37 17.55
N SER A 151 -12.10 -5.90 17.77
CA SER A 151 -11.71 -7.25 17.34
C SER A 151 -12.56 -8.36 17.97
N ARG A 152 -13.08 -8.13 19.17
CA ARG A 152 -13.88 -9.10 19.95
C ARG A 152 -15.26 -8.61 20.35
N THR A 153 -15.70 -7.47 19.83
CA THR A 153 -16.99 -6.89 20.22
C THR A 153 -18.14 -7.53 19.43
N VAL A 154 -19.06 -8.18 20.14
CA VAL A 154 -20.31 -8.70 19.54
C VAL A 154 -21.31 -7.56 19.36
N GLY A 155 -21.91 -7.48 18.18
CA GLY A 155 -22.87 -6.44 17.81
C GLY A 155 -23.22 -6.50 16.32
N TRP A 156 -24.14 -5.66 15.87
CA TRP A 156 -24.37 -5.48 14.44
C TRP A 156 -23.58 -4.26 13.96
N PHE A 157 -22.44 -4.49 13.32
CA PHE A 157 -21.54 -3.42 12.86
C PHE A 157 -21.67 -3.11 11.37
N THR A 158 -22.44 -3.88 10.61
CA THR A 158 -22.56 -3.75 9.15
C THR A 158 -22.80 -2.30 8.75
N ALA A 159 -21.89 -1.76 7.93
CA ALA A 159 -22.08 -0.47 7.29
C ALA A 159 -22.69 -0.71 5.91
N LYS A 160 -23.78 0.01 5.62
CA LYS A 160 -24.50 -0.05 4.36
C LYS A 160 -24.39 1.30 3.65
N TYR A 161 -23.90 1.31 2.41
CA TYR A 161 -23.66 2.54 1.66
C TYR A 161 -23.71 2.29 0.15
N PRO A 162 -24.21 3.26 -0.64
CA PRO A 162 -24.20 3.14 -2.09
C PRO A 162 -22.79 3.36 -2.65
N VAL A 163 -22.49 2.69 -3.76
CA VAL A 163 -21.44 3.06 -4.70
C VAL A 163 -22.07 3.35 -6.06
N SER A 164 -21.48 4.29 -6.80
CA SER A 164 -21.96 4.71 -8.12
C SER A 164 -20.80 4.59 -9.09
N LEU A 165 -20.84 3.58 -9.97
CA LEU A 165 -19.71 3.21 -10.82
C LEU A 165 -20.01 3.44 -12.30
N CYS A 166 -19.25 4.32 -12.93
CA CYS A 166 -19.24 4.51 -14.38
C CYS A 166 -18.15 3.63 -14.99
N VAL A 167 -18.56 2.62 -15.78
CA VAL A 167 -17.62 1.76 -16.50
C VAL A 167 -17.42 2.24 -17.95
N PRO A 168 -16.17 2.40 -18.43
CA PRO A 168 -15.91 2.75 -19.83
C PRO A 168 -16.42 1.66 -20.79
N LYS A 169 -17.10 2.04 -21.88
CA LYS A 169 -17.60 1.08 -22.87
C LYS A 169 -16.45 0.34 -23.56
N ARG A 170 -16.51 -1.00 -23.54
CA ARG A 170 -15.58 -1.91 -24.19
C ARG A 170 -16.32 -3.11 -24.79
N GLY A 171 -15.70 -3.80 -25.73
CA GLY A 171 -16.24 -5.07 -26.22
C GLY A 171 -16.09 -6.15 -25.15
N TRP A 172 -17.05 -7.06 -25.02
CA TRP A 172 -16.97 -8.12 -24.02
C TRP A 172 -15.76 -9.05 -24.22
N ASP A 173 -15.32 -9.24 -25.46
CA ASP A 173 -14.06 -9.94 -25.80
C ASP A 173 -12.81 -9.26 -25.21
N GLU A 174 -12.84 -7.93 -25.02
CA GLU A 174 -11.74 -7.19 -24.38
C GLU A 174 -11.77 -7.36 -22.85
N ILE A 175 -12.96 -7.48 -22.26
CA ILE A 175 -13.17 -7.72 -20.82
C ILE A 175 -12.79 -9.14 -20.43
N THR A 176 -13.19 -10.11 -21.24
CA THR A 176 -12.75 -11.51 -21.13
C THR A 176 -11.36 -11.72 -21.74
N GLY A 177 -10.70 -10.66 -22.19
CA GLY A 177 -9.30 -10.66 -22.56
C GLY A 177 -8.38 -10.52 -21.35
N SER A 178 -7.14 -10.08 -21.62
CA SER A 178 -6.15 -9.73 -20.58
C SER A 178 -5.31 -8.51 -21.02
N GLY A 179 -5.84 -7.74 -21.97
CA GLY A 179 -5.12 -6.65 -22.63
C GLY A 179 -5.24 -5.30 -21.92
N VAL A 180 -4.56 -4.31 -22.49
CA VAL A 180 -4.51 -2.90 -22.03
C VAL A 180 -5.90 -2.30 -21.83
N ALA A 181 -6.88 -2.69 -22.65
CA ALA A 181 -8.26 -2.20 -22.57
C ALA A 181 -8.93 -2.53 -21.22
N LEU A 182 -8.76 -3.76 -20.71
CA LEU A 182 -9.27 -4.15 -19.40
C LEU A 182 -8.53 -3.42 -18.27
N GLY A 183 -7.20 -3.28 -18.40
CA GLY A 183 -6.40 -2.51 -17.44
C GLY A 183 -6.90 -1.08 -17.26
N ALA A 184 -7.22 -0.38 -18.35
CA ALA A 184 -7.78 0.97 -18.30
C ALA A 184 -9.14 1.03 -17.59
N VAL A 185 -9.99 0.02 -17.77
CA VAL A 185 -11.29 -0.10 -17.08
C VAL A 185 -11.08 -0.34 -15.58
N VAL A 186 -10.24 -1.31 -15.22
CA VAL A 186 -9.92 -1.63 -13.81
C VAL A 186 -9.39 -0.39 -13.09
N LYS A 187 -8.44 0.33 -13.69
CA LYS A 187 -7.90 1.58 -13.14
C LYS A 187 -8.96 2.67 -13.02
N ALA A 188 -9.81 2.86 -14.03
CA ALA A 188 -10.88 3.86 -13.99
C ALA A 188 -11.91 3.59 -12.88
N VAL A 189 -12.27 2.33 -12.65
CA VAL A 189 -13.20 1.95 -11.57
C VAL A 189 -12.52 2.05 -10.21
N LYS A 190 -11.27 1.59 -10.09
CA LYS A 190 -10.48 1.73 -8.85
C LYS A 190 -10.36 3.19 -8.43
N GLN A 191 -10.10 4.11 -9.37
CA GLN A 191 -10.04 5.55 -9.09
C GLN A 191 -11.37 6.09 -8.52
N GLN A 192 -12.51 5.61 -9.02
CA GLN A 192 -13.84 5.98 -8.48
C GLN A 192 -14.07 5.40 -7.08
N LEU A 193 -13.68 4.14 -6.86
CA LEU A 193 -13.77 3.50 -5.54
C LEU A 193 -12.90 4.21 -4.50
N ARG A 194 -11.68 4.63 -4.87
CA ARG A 194 -10.79 5.43 -4.01
C ARG A 194 -11.32 6.83 -3.71
N ALA A 195 -12.13 7.40 -4.61
CA ALA A 195 -12.79 8.69 -4.40
C ALA A 195 -14.07 8.58 -3.55
N THR A 196 -14.58 7.37 -3.31
CA THR A 196 -15.74 7.15 -2.47
C THR A 196 -15.33 7.33 -1.01
N PRO A 197 -16.03 8.18 -0.23
CA PRO A 197 -15.75 8.32 1.20
C PRO A 197 -16.06 7.02 1.92
N GLU A 198 -15.65 6.91 3.17
CA GLU A 198 -15.63 5.61 3.81
C GLU A 198 -17.04 5.23 4.23
N GLY A 199 -17.46 4.00 3.94
CA GLY A 199 -18.88 3.63 3.89
C GLY A 199 -19.68 3.94 5.16
N LEU A 200 -19.03 3.88 6.33
CA LEU A 200 -19.64 4.23 7.61
C LEU A 200 -20.16 5.67 7.65
N THR A 201 -19.49 6.62 6.98
CA THR A 201 -19.85 8.04 7.02
C THR A 201 -21.17 8.32 6.32
N TYR A 202 -21.56 7.51 5.33
CA TYR A 202 -22.89 7.56 4.73
C TYR A 202 -23.99 7.31 5.77
N GLY A 203 -23.82 6.26 6.59
CA GLY A 203 -24.76 5.93 7.66
C GLY A 203 -24.82 7.00 8.75
N LEU A 204 -23.69 7.63 9.09
CA LEU A 204 -23.64 8.76 10.02
C LEU A 204 -24.45 9.95 9.48
N LEU A 205 -24.26 10.31 8.22
CA LEU A 205 -25.00 11.42 7.62
C LEU A 205 -26.49 11.11 7.45
N ARG A 206 -26.83 9.93 6.92
CA ARG A 206 -28.21 9.54 6.62
C ARG A 206 -29.03 9.22 7.87
N TYR A 207 -28.48 8.51 8.85
CA TYR A 207 -29.27 7.99 9.99
C TYR A 207 -29.00 8.73 11.30
N VAL A 208 -27.77 9.19 11.56
CA VAL A 208 -27.43 9.88 12.81
C VAL A 208 -27.74 11.38 12.70
N ARG A 209 -27.24 12.04 11.65
CA ARG A 209 -27.56 13.45 11.36
C ARG A 209 -28.91 13.63 10.66
N ASN A 210 -29.47 12.55 10.11
CA ASN A 210 -30.77 12.57 9.41
C ASN A 210 -30.80 13.59 8.27
N GLU A 211 -29.73 13.62 7.47
CA GLU A 211 -29.57 14.57 6.37
C GLU A 211 -30.66 14.37 5.30
N PRO A 212 -31.57 15.36 5.08
CA PRO A 212 -32.71 15.18 4.18
C PRO A 212 -32.32 14.86 2.73
N LEU A 213 -31.15 15.33 2.31
CA LEU A 213 -30.63 15.14 0.95
C LEU A 213 -30.17 13.69 0.68
N LEU A 214 -30.05 12.87 1.73
CA LEU A 214 -29.73 11.44 1.63
C LEU A 214 -30.95 10.54 1.90
N ASN A 215 -32.14 11.12 2.13
CA ASN A 215 -33.40 10.38 2.26
C ASN A 215 -33.96 9.99 0.89
N VAL A 216 -33.16 9.26 0.11
CA VAL A 216 -33.49 8.74 -1.21
C VAL A 216 -33.70 7.22 -1.15
N ALA A 217 -34.26 6.64 -2.22
CA ALA A 217 -34.40 5.20 -2.34
C ALA A 217 -33.03 4.52 -2.48
N ASP A 218 -32.90 3.32 -1.92
CA ASP A 218 -31.70 2.51 -2.04
C ASP A 218 -31.54 2.00 -3.49
N PRO A 219 -30.29 1.74 -3.95
CA PRO A 219 -30.05 1.10 -5.24
C PRO A 219 -30.77 -0.24 -5.41
N GLN A 220 -31.09 -0.64 -6.65
CA GLN A 220 -31.83 -1.88 -6.93
C GLN A 220 -30.98 -3.15 -6.80
N ILE A 221 -29.67 -3.00 -6.69
CA ILE A 221 -28.71 -4.09 -6.54
C ILE A 221 -28.09 -4.00 -5.16
N GLY A 222 -28.24 -5.03 -4.34
CA GLY A 222 -27.48 -5.22 -3.09
C GLY A 222 -26.28 -6.12 -3.31
N PHE A 223 -25.14 -5.80 -2.70
CA PHE A 223 -23.92 -6.60 -2.78
C PHE A 223 -23.21 -6.70 -1.42
N ASN A 224 -22.86 -7.93 -1.03
CA ASN A 224 -22.17 -8.22 0.22
C ASN A 224 -21.10 -9.30 0.01
N TYR A 225 -19.85 -8.99 0.40
CA TYR A 225 -18.76 -9.96 0.42
C TYR A 225 -18.40 -10.37 1.85
N LEU A 226 -18.69 -11.62 2.20
CA LEU A 226 -18.59 -12.17 3.55
C LEU A 226 -17.16 -12.62 3.94
N GLY A 227 -16.21 -12.51 3.01
CA GLY A 227 -14.87 -13.05 3.16
C GLY A 227 -14.82 -14.58 3.03
N ARG A 228 -13.79 -15.19 3.63
CA ARG A 228 -13.68 -16.65 3.72
C ARG A 228 -14.51 -17.18 4.90
N THR A 229 -15.40 -18.11 4.61
CA THR A 229 -16.22 -18.81 5.60
C THR A 229 -15.60 -20.17 5.92
N GLY A 230 -15.56 -20.56 7.19
CA GLY A 230 -14.99 -21.85 7.64
C GLY A 230 -13.52 -21.80 8.11
N GLY A 231 -12.83 -20.66 8.00
CA GLY A 231 -11.42 -20.49 8.38
C GLY A 231 -11.13 -20.07 9.83
N GLY A 232 -12.06 -20.26 10.77
CA GLY A 232 -11.89 -19.95 12.18
C GLY A 232 -11.04 -21.01 12.89
N SER A 233 -9.87 -20.60 13.38
CA SER A 233 -8.80 -21.42 13.96
C SER A 233 -9.14 -22.02 15.32
N LEU A 234 -8.94 -23.33 15.45
CA LEU A 234 -8.46 -24.11 16.63
C LEU A 234 -8.82 -25.60 16.55
N ALA A 235 -9.51 -26.04 15.51
CA ALA A 235 -9.78 -27.46 15.32
C ALA A 235 -8.55 -28.18 14.74
N THR A 236 -7.71 -28.75 15.62
CA THR A 236 -6.85 -29.87 15.22
C THR A 236 -7.73 -30.99 14.69
N GLU A 237 -7.34 -31.62 13.58
CA GLU A 237 -7.99 -32.81 13.04
C GLU A 237 -8.31 -33.81 14.18
N GLY A 238 -9.60 -34.10 14.38
CA GLY A 238 -10.09 -34.97 15.46
C GLY A 238 -10.67 -34.28 16.70
N SER A 239 -10.74 -32.94 16.76
CA SER A 239 -11.42 -32.23 17.86
C SER A 239 -12.93 -32.09 17.61
N ALA A 240 -13.75 -32.35 18.64
CA ALA A 240 -15.19 -32.16 18.63
C ALA A 240 -15.57 -30.68 18.86
N ALA A 241 -15.00 -29.79 18.04
CA ALA A 241 -15.26 -28.36 18.09
C ALA A 241 -16.58 -28.02 17.38
N TRP A 242 -17.33 -27.08 17.95
CA TRP A 242 -18.53 -26.53 17.33
C TRP A 242 -18.13 -25.66 16.14
N GLN A 243 -18.81 -25.83 15.00
CA GLN A 243 -18.61 -25.04 13.80
C GLN A 243 -19.93 -24.43 13.34
N VAL A 244 -19.86 -23.21 12.81
CA VAL A 244 -20.99 -22.58 12.12
C VAL A 244 -21.08 -23.21 10.74
N GLN A 245 -22.16 -23.97 10.47
CA GLN A 245 -22.38 -24.61 9.18
C GLN A 245 -23.22 -23.71 8.26
N GLY A 246 -22.71 -23.46 7.05
CA GLY A 246 -23.36 -22.65 6.00
C GLY A 246 -22.90 -21.19 5.98
N LEU A 247 -23.09 -20.50 4.82
CA LEU A 247 -23.32 -19.05 4.83
C LEU A 247 -24.36 -18.80 5.91
N ALA A 248 -24.22 -17.76 6.74
CA ALA A 248 -25.24 -17.33 7.70
C ALA A 248 -26.63 -17.62 7.13
N ALA A 249 -27.17 -18.77 7.53
CA ALA A 249 -28.22 -19.45 6.79
C ALA A 249 -29.35 -18.47 6.67
N GLU A 250 -29.85 -18.21 5.44
CA GLU A 250 -31.07 -17.48 5.11
C GLU A 250 -31.71 -17.02 6.40
N LEU A 251 -31.23 -15.87 6.93
CA LEU A 251 -31.65 -15.41 8.25
C LEU A 251 -33.15 -15.54 8.23
N ALA A 252 -33.75 -16.26 9.18
CA ALA A 252 -35.16 -16.59 9.10
C ALA A 252 -35.98 -15.29 9.07
N MET A 253 -36.18 -14.78 7.86
CA MET A 253 -36.85 -13.54 7.57
C MET A 253 -38.32 -13.89 7.52
N SER A 254 -39.15 -12.93 7.90
CA SER A 254 -40.58 -13.11 7.72
C SER A 254 -40.84 -13.34 6.22
N PRO A 255 -41.57 -14.40 5.83
CA PRO A 255 -41.89 -14.66 4.42
C PRO A 255 -42.61 -13.48 3.74
N GLU A 256 -43.27 -12.63 4.53
CA GLU A 256 -44.02 -11.45 4.08
C GLU A 256 -43.18 -10.15 4.10
N MET A 257 -41.91 -10.22 4.49
CA MET A 257 -41.00 -9.08 4.43
C MET A 257 -40.73 -8.74 2.96
N THR A 258 -40.86 -7.46 2.60
CA THR A 258 -40.49 -6.97 1.27
C THR A 258 -38.99 -7.15 1.06
N LEU A 259 -38.60 -7.59 -0.14
CA LEU A 259 -37.20 -7.71 -0.50
C LEU A 259 -36.52 -6.33 -0.40
N PRO A 260 -35.26 -6.25 0.03
CA PRO A 260 -34.57 -4.95 0.13
C PRO A 260 -34.16 -4.40 -1.24
N HIS A 261 -33.91 -5.29 -2.20
CA HIS A 261 -33.36 -4.98 -3.52
C HIS A 261 -34.06 -5.83 -4.59
N THR A 262 -33.96 -5.42 -5.86
CA THR A 262 -34.44 -6.23 -7.00
C THR A 262 -33.59 -7.50 -7.15
N VAL A 263 -32.29 -7.36 -6.93
CA VAL A 263 -31.35 -8.48 -6.81
C VAL A 263 -30.40 -8.21 -5.64
N GLU A 264 -30.25 -9.20 -4.78
CA GLU A 264 -29.31 -9.18 -3.65
C GLU A 264 -28.28 -10.28 -3.84
N ILE A 265 -27.00 -9.90 -3.88
CA ILE A 265 -25.87 -10.79 -4.17
C ILE A 265 -25.01 -10.92 -2.92
N ASN A 266 -24.93 -12.13 -2.37
CA ASN A 266 -24.07 -12.48 -1.25
C ASN A 266 -22.96 -13.41 -1.73
N ALA A 267 -21.71 -13.01 -1.58
CA ALA A 267 -20.54 -13.78 -2.02
C ALA A 267 -19.63 -14.17 -0.85
N ALA A 268 -19.12 -15.39 -0.87
CA ALA A 268 -18.17 -15.90 0.13
C ALA A 268 -17.18 -16.88 -0.48
N ALA A 269 -15.96 -16.93 0.06
CA ALA A 269 -15.02 -18.00 -0.26
C ALA A 269 -15.27 -19.19 0.70
N VAL A 270 -15.65 -20.34 0.15
CA VAL A 270 -16.05 -21.54 0.88
C VAL A 270 -15.08 -22.67 0.57
N ASP A 271 -14.62 -23.38 1.60
CA ASP A 271 -13.84 -24.60 1.42
C ASP A 271 -14.75 -25.75 0.94
N THR A 272 -14.45 -26.32 -0.23
CA THR A 272 -15.19 -27.45 -0.81
C THR A 272 -14.26 -28.67 -0.98
N ASP A 273 -14.81 -29.84 -1.28
CA ASP A 273 -14.01 -31.05 -1.56
C ASP A 273 -13.04 -30.86 -2.75
N ALA A 274 -13.36 -29.94 -3.67
CA ALA A 274 -12.51 -29.60 -4.82
C ALA A 274 -11.48 -28.51 -4.51
N GLY A 275 -11.53 -27.90 -3.32
CA GLY A 275 -10.70 -26.77 -2.91
C GLY A 275 -11.51 -25.52 -2.57
N LEU A 276 -10.79 -24.42 -2.29
CA LEU A 276 -11.40 -23.13 -1.94
C LEU A 276 -12.09 -22.51 -3.17
N GLN A 277 -13.38 -22.21 -3.05
CA GLN A 277 -14.20 -21.71 -4.14
C GLN A 277 -14.98 -20.46 -3.73
N LEU A 278 -14.96 -19.42 -4.57
CA LEU A 278 -15.88 -18.29 -4.39
C LEU A 278 -17.27 -18.72 -4.86
N GLN A 279 -18.25 -18.69 -3.95
CA GLN A 279 -19.66 -18.95 -4.23
C GLN A 279 -20.46 -17.68 -4.04
N ALA A 280 -21.43 -17.45 -4.93
CA ALA A 280 -22.36 -16.35 -4.84
C ALA A 280 -23.80 -16.87 -4.85
N SER A 281 -24.59 -16.42 -3.89
CA SER A 281 -26.03 -16.61 -3.84
C SER A 281 -26.71 -15.31 -4.24
N MET A 282 -27.67 -15.39 -5.14
CA MET A 282 -28.46 -14.28 -5.64
C MET A 282 -29.92 -14.53 -5.32
N ALA A 283 -30.49 -13.70 -4.45
CA ALA A 283 -31.93 -13.65 -4.22
C ALA A 283 -32.51 -12.51 -5.05
N TYR A 284 -33.59 -12.75 -5.82
CA TYR A 284 -34.13 -11.75 -6.72
C TYR A 284 -35.65 -11.79 -6.81
N ALA A 285 -36.21 -10.64 -7.18
CA ALA A 285 -37.64 -10.50 -7.44
C ALA A 285 -38.00 -11.13 -8.80
N GLY A 286 -38.54 -12.35 -8.79
CA GLY A 286 -38.97 -13.06 -10.01
C GLY A 286 -40.07 -12.36 -10.81
N SER A 287 -40.75 -11.37 -10.20
CA SER A 287 -41.70 -10.50 -10.91
C SER A 287 -41.02 -9.42 -11.76
N LYS A 288 -39.72 -9.15 -11.53
CA LYS A 288 -38.93 -8.08 -12.13
C LYS A 288 -37.83 -8.59 -13.06
N LEU A 289 -37.24 -9.74 -12.73
CA LEU A 289 -36.17 -10.37 -13.51
C LEU A 289 -36.50 -11.84 -13.70
N ASP A 290 -36.28 -12.34 -14.92
CA ASP A 290 -36.40 -13.76 -15.19
C ASP A 290 -35.08 -14.52 -14.89
N ARG A 291 -35.20 -15.84 -14.87
CA ARG A 291 -34.07 -16.73 -14.58
C ARG A 291 -32.93 -16.60 -15.60
N ALA A 292 -33.24 -16.37 -16.87
CA ALA A 292 -32.23 -16.26 -17.92
C ALA A 292 -31.43 -14.95 -17.78
N GLU A 293 -32.08 -13.87 -17.34
CA GLU A 293 -31.44 -12.60 -17.03
C GLU A 293 -30.43 -12.75 -15.88
N ILE A 294 -30.84 -13.37 -14.77
CA ILE A 294 -29.95 -13.61 -13.61
C ILE A 294 -28.81 -14.58 -13.94
N GLU A 295 -29.08 -15.66 -14.67
CA GLU A 295 -28.03 -16.59 -15.14
C GLU A 295 -27.03 -15.86 -16.06
N SER A 296 -27.50 -14.93 -16.90
CA SER A 296 -26.63 -14.12 -17.74
C SER A 296 -25.78 -13.15 -16.92
N ILE A 297 -26.37 -12.43 -15.95
CA ILE A 297 -25.63 -11.51 -15.06
C ILE A 297 -24.56 -12.28 -14.29
N ALA A 298 -24.89 -13.43 -13.71
CA ALA A 298 -23.95 -14.26 -12.96
C ALA A 298 -22.77 -14.74 -13.82
N ARG A 299 -23.07 -15.21 -15.04
CA ARG A 299 -22.03 -15.61 -16.01
C ARG A 299 -21.13 -14.44 -16.38
N LEU A 300 -21.69 -13.32 -16.80
CA LEU A 300 -20.92 -12.12 -17.17
C LEU A 300 -20.05 -11.64 -16.00
N TRP A 301 -20.59 -11.67 -14.78
CA TRP A 301 -19.85 -11.26 -13.60
C TRP A 301 -18.61 -12.12 -13.37
N PHE A 302 -18.74 -13.45 -13.40
CA PHE A 302 -17.57 -14.32 -13.21
C PHE A 302 -16.61 -14.34 -14.38
N GLU A 303 -17.09 -14.23 -15.63
CA GLU A 303 -16.22 -14.04 -16.80
C GLU A 303 -15.35 -12.76 -16.65
N ALA A 304 -15.94 -11.67 -16.15
CA ALA A 304 -15.21 -10.44 -15.86
C ALA A 304 -14.21 -10.61 -14.69
N VAL A 305 -14.58 -11.33 -13.62
CA VAL A 305 -13.64 -11.66 -12.53
C VAL A 305 -12.44 -12.46 -13.07
N GLU A 306 -12.69 -13.47 -13.90
CA GLU A 306 -11.64 -14.28 -14.53
C GLU A 306 -10.74 -13.46 -15.48
N GLY A 307 -11.34 -12.53 -16.24
CA GLY A 307 -10.60 -11.56 -17.06
C GLY A 307 -9.65 -10.71 -16.22
N ILE A 308 -10.14 -10.12 -15.12
CA ILE A 308 -9.32 -9.31 -14.20
C ILE A 308 -8.20 -10.15 -13.57
N CYS A 309 -8.51 -11.38 -13.16
CA CYS A 309 -7.51 -12.31 -12.62
C CYS A 309 -6.39 -12.61 -13.64
N ARG A 310 -6.74 -12.89 -14.90
CA ARG A 310 -5.77 -13.11 -15.97
C ARG A 310 -4.93 -11.86 -16.27
N TYR A 311 -5.55 -10.68 -16.29
CA TYR A 311 -4.84 -9.41 -16.44
C TYR A 311 -3.77 -9.24 -15.35
N ALA A 312 -4.12 -9.48 -14.08
CA ALA A 312 -3.16 -9.38 -12.98
C ALA A 312 -2.01 -10.40 -13.11
N GLN A 313 -2.30 -11.65 -13.47
CA GLN A 313 -1.28 -12.69 -13.66
C GLN A 313 -0.28 -12.35 -14.77
N GLN A 314 -0.72 -11.69 -15.83
CA GLN A 314 0.12 -11.26 -16.94
C GLN A 314 0.94 -9.99 -16.65
N GLY A 315 0.96 -9.52 -15.39
CA GLY A 315 1.72 -8.33 -15.01
C GLY A 315 0.94 -7.03 -15.09
N GLY A 316 -0.39 -7.09 -15.27
CA GLY A 316 -1.26 -5.93 -15.20
C GLY A 316 -1.10 -5.15 -13.90
N SER A 317 -1.07 -3.82 -14.02
CA SER A 317 -0.99 -2.90 -12.89
C SER A 317 -2.36 -2.28 -12.60
N GLY A 318 -2.67 -2.09 -11.32
CA GLY A 318 -3.83 -1.34 -10.87
C GLY A 318 -3.49 0.04 -10.31
N LEU A 319 -2.27 0.56 -10.52
CA LEU A 319 -1.85 1.84 -9.93
C LEU A 319 -2.63 3.02 -10.54
N VAL A 320 -3.24 3.83 -9.66
CA VAL A 320 -4.03 5.02 -10.03
C VAL A 320 -3.56 6.27 -9.26
N PRO A 321 -3.85 7.49 -9.74
CA PRO A 321 -3.47 8.72 -9.05
C PRO A 321 -3.87 8.79 -7.57
N ALA A 322 -5.04 8.26 -7.21
CA ALA A 322 -5.48 8.23 -5.82
C ALA A 322 -4.62 7.35 -4.89
N ASP A 323 -3.81 6.44 -5.44
CA ASP A 323 -2.86 5.64 -4.65
C ASP A 323 -1.55 6.41 -4.37
N LEU A 324 -1.28 7.53 -5.06
CA LEU A 324 0.02 8.22 -5.01
C LEU A 324 0.06 9.30 -3.94
N LEU A 325 1.24 9.53 -3.36
CA LEU A 325 1.52 10.72 -2.54
C LEU A 325 1.83 11.95 -3.39
N VAL A 326 2.12 11.75 -4.67
CA VAL A 326 2.45 12.84 -5.61
C VAL A 326 1.15 13.52 -6.05
N ARG A 327 1.02 14.81 -5.71
CA ARG A 327 -0.10 15.63 -6.19
C ARG A 327 0.06 15.97 -7.68
N ASP A 328 -1.06 16.16 -8.35
CA ASP A 328 -1.13 16.57 -9.77
C ASP A 328 -0.44 15.60 -10.74
N PHE A 329 -0.36 14.30 -10.38
CA PHE A 329 0.19 13.25 -11.23
C PHE A 329 -0.94 12.42 -11.86
N GLY A 330 -1.09 12.52 -13.18
CA GLY A 330 -2.21 11.93 -13.92
C GLY A 330 -1.98 10.47 -14.34
N GLN A 331 -3.07 9.77 -14.67
CA GLN A 331 -3.02 8.36 -15.10
C GLN A 331 -2.10 8.13 -16.31
N SER A 332 -2.07 9.06 -17.27
CA SER A 332 -1.20 8.93 -18.46
C SER A 332 0.28 8.96 -18.12
N GLN A 333 0.68 9.70 -17.08
CA GLN A 333 2.08 9.77 -16.63
C GLN A 333 2.46 8.48 -15.88
N ILE A 334 1.51 7.91 -15.12
CA ILE A 334 1.69 6.58 -14.51
C ILE A 334 1.88 5.52 -15.59
N ASP A 335 1.00 5.50 -16.59
CA ASP A 335 1.06 4.52 -17.68
C ASP A 335 2.36 4.67 -18.50
N GLU A 336 2.85 5.90 -18.70
CA GLU A 336 4.16 6.16 -19.34
C GLU A 336 5.30 5.51 -18.53
N LEU A 337 5.32 5.69 -17.22
CA LEU A 337 6.34 5.09 -16.35
C LEU A 337 6.24 3.57 -16.31
N GLU A 338 5.03 3.01 -16.27
CA GLU A 338 4.80 1.56 -16.30
C GLU A 338 5.19 0.91 -17.63
N SER A 339 5.25 1.68 -18.72
CA SER A 339 5.75 1.16 -20.00
C SER A 339 7.27 0.95 -20.02
N ILE A 340 7.99 1.58 -19.07
CA ILE A 340 9.45 1.56 -18.97
C ILE A 340 9.90 0.69 -17.79
N PHE A 341 9.16 0.74 -16.68
CA PHE A 341 9.54 0.13 -15.41
C PHE A 341 8.44 -0.78 -14.86
N GLU A 342 8.82 -1.83 -14.14
CA GLU A 342 7.90 -2.56 -13.28
C GLU A 342 7.65 -1.77 -11.98
N VAL A 343 6.72 -0.81 -12.05
CA VAL A 343 6.43 0.11 -10.95
C VAL A 343 5.68 -0.60 -9.82
N ALA A 344 6.17 -0.44 -8.59
CA ALA A 344 5.40 -0.75 -7.37
C ALA A 344 4.79 0.49 -6.74
N ASP A 345 5.49 1.63 -6.79
CA ASP A 345 5.01 2.89 -6.25
C ASP A 345 5.69 4.08 -6.93
N ILE A 346 5.05 5.24 -6.88
CA ILE A 346 5.59 6.52 -7.36
C ILE A 346 5.50 7.49 -6.19
N LEU A 347 6.67 7.92 -5.71
CA LEU A 347 6.80 8.75 -4.52
C LEU A 347 7.33 10.15 -4.90
N PRO A 348 6.95 11.20 -4.15
CA PRO A 348 7.58 12.51 -4.28
C PRO A 348 9.03 12.42 -3.77
N LEU A 349 9.85 13.42 -4.08
CA LEU A 349 11.16 13.55 -3.46
C LEU A 349 11.03 14.26 -2.10
N ALA A 350 11.88 13.89 -1.15
CA ALA A 350 12.09 14.73 0.03
C ALA A 350 12.77 16.05 -0.38
N PRO A 351 12.57 17.16 0.34
CA PRO A 351 13.14 18.46 -0.04
C PRO A 351 14.66 18.44 -0.29
N LEU A 352 15.42 17.69 0.51
CA LEU A 352 16.86 17.54 0.29
C LEU A 352 17.18 16.73 -0.98
N GLN A 353 16.38 15.70 -1.29
CA GLN A 353 16.55 14.93 -2.52
C GLN A 353 16.35 15.80 -3.76
N GLU A 354 15.41 16.76 -3.75
CA GLU A 354 15.23 17.72 -4.84
C GLU A 354 16.48 18.57 -5.06
N GLY A 355 17.08 19.09 -3.99
CA GLY A 355 18.32 19.88 -4.07
C GLY A 355 19.51 19.05 -4.58
N LEU A 356 19.66 17.82 -4.10
CA LEU A 356 20.70 16.90 -4.58
C LEU A 356 20.51 16.57 -6.06
N LEU A 357 19.27 16.28 -6.48
CA LEU A 357 18.94 15.98 -7.87
C LEU A 357 19.17 17.19 -8.78
N PHE A 358 18.84 18.40 -8.31
CA PHE A 358 19.16 19.63 -9.03
C PHE A 358 20.66 19.68 -9.34
N HIS A 359 21.52 19.53 -8.34
CA HIS A 359 22.97 19.56 -8.58
C HIS A 359 23.47 18.43 -9.49
N ALA A 360 22.94 17.21 -9.33
CA ALA A 360 23.28 16.07 -10.19
C ALA A 360 22.90 16.34 -11.66
N ALA A 361 21.75 16.96 -11.91
CA ALA A 361 21.24 17.24 -13.24
C ALA A 361 22.07 18.28 -14.04
N TYR A 362 22.81 19.16 -13.36
CA TYR A 362 23.70 20.14 -14.02
C TYR A 362 25.13 19.60 -14.25
N ASN A 363 25.44 18.41 -13.76
CA ASN A 363 26.76 17.82 -13.87
C ASN A 363 26.84 16.89 -15.11
N ASP A 364 27.98 16.85 -15.80
CA ASP A 364 28.16 16.03 -17.01
C ASP A 364 28.33 14.52 -16.76
N GLY A 365 27.89 14.04 -15.58
CA GLY A 365 27.98 12.65 -15.13
C GLY A 365 29.37 12.22 -14.64
N SER A 366 30.44 12.96 -14.94
CA SER A 366 31.82 12.55 -14.60
C SER A 366 32.30 13.04 -13.22
N SER A 367 31.63 14.05 -12.66
CA SER A 367 32.03 14.75 -11.43
C SER A 367 30.88 14.94 -10.42
N ASP A 368 29.92 14.00 -10.34
CA ASP A 368 28.87 14.09 -9.33
C ASP A 368 29.47 14.04 -7.92
N LEU A 369 29.34 15.15 -7.19
CA LEU A 369 29.88 15.33 -5.83
C LEU A 369 29.19 14.43 -4.81
N TYR A 370 28.01 13.89 -5.16
CA TYR A 370 27.15 13.12 -4.29
C TYR A 370 27.25 11.62 -4.51
N ALA A 371 28.00 11.16 -5.52
CA ALA A 371 28.37 9.76 -5.68
C ALA A 371 29.57 9.42 -4.77
N THR A 372 29.34 8.56 -3.78
CA THR A 372 30.33 8.18 -2.76
C THR A 372 30.61 6.68 -2.76
N GLN A 373 31.77 6.30 -2.22
CA GLN A 373 32.19 4.92 -2.14
C GLN A 373 32.73 4.60 -0.76
N LEU A 374 32.34 3.45 -0.24
CA LEU A 374 32.93 2.82 0.92
C LEU A 374 33.65 1.55 0.46
N ASP A 375 34.94 1.45 0.73
CA ASP A 375 35.74 0.26 0.46
C ASP A 375 36.07 -0.46 1.78
N LEU A 376 35.53 -1.67 1.95
CA LEU A 376 35.75 -2.50 3.12
C LEU A 376 36.64 -3.69 2.76
N MET A 377 37.80 -3.79 3.42
CA MET A 377 38.64 -4.99 3.34
C MET A 377 38.03 -6.10 4.21
N LEU A 378 37.66 -7.22 3.58
CA LEU A 378 37.20 -8.44 4.24
C LEU A 378 38.31 -9.50 4.17
N THR A 379 38.55 -10.17 5.29
CA THR A 379 39.57 -11.23 5.39
C THR A 379 38.97 -12.52 5.95
N GLY A 380 39.34 -13.66 5.36
CA GLY A 380 38.87 -14.99 5.77
C GLY A 380 38.09 -15.71 4.67
N GLU A 381 37.42 -16.79 5.05
CA GLU A 381 36.48 -17.50 4.17
C GLU A 381 35.21 -16.68 4.01
N LEU A 382 34.71 -16.59 2.78
CA LEU A 382 33.54 -15.78 2.43
C LEU A 382 32.62 -16.57 1.50
N ASP A 383 31.39 -16.82 1.92
CA ASP A 383 30.31 -17.25 1.03
C ASP A 383 29.83 -16.05 0.19
N VAL A 384 30.29 -15.98 -1.05
CA VAL A 384 29.95 -14.93 -2.02
C VAL A 384 28.46 -14.94 -2.36
N ALA A 385 27.85 -16.13 -2.49
CA ALA A 385 26.44 -16.26 -2.85
C ALA A 385 25.54 -15.80 -1.70
N GLY A 386 25.90 -16.18 -0.46
CA GLY A 386 25.24 -15.69 0.75
C GLY A 386 25.31 -14.17 0.88
N LEU A 387 26.47 -13.55 0.58
CA LEU A 387 26.61 -12.09 0.69
C LEU A 387 25.77 -11.37 -0.38
N ARG A 388 25.74 -11.89 -1.62
CA ARG A 388 24.85 -11.38 -2.67
C ARG A 388 23.38 -11.48 -2.25
N ALA A 389 22.96 -12.62 -1.71
CA ALA A 389 21.60 -12.82 -1.24
C ALA A 389 21.24 -11.85 -0.10
N ALA A 390 22.19 -11.57 0.81
CA ALA A 390 22.02 -10.59 1.88
C ALA A 390 21.84 -9.16 1.35
N VAL A 391 22.59 -8.76 0.33
CA VAL A 391 22.40 -7.45 -0.34
C VAL A 391 21.04 -7.37 -1.05
N GLN A 392 20.62 -8.44 -1.71
CA GLN A 392 19.29 -8.47 -2.33
C GLN A 392 18.17 -8.40 -1.27
N ALA A 393 18.35 -9.07 -0.12
CA ALA A 393 17.41 -9.00 0.99
C ALA A 393 17.31 -7.58 1.56
N LEU A 394 18.42 -6.84 1.63
CA LEU A 394 18.43 -5.41 1.97
C LEU A 394 17.61 -4.58 0.97
N ALA A 395 17.79 -4.82 -0.34
CA ALA A 395 17.06 -4.11 -1.39
C ALA A 395 15.54 -4.36 -1.31
N ASN A 396 15.14 -5.61 -1.09
CA ASN A 396 13.72 -5.97 -0.91
C ASN A 396 13.12 -5.32 0.33
N ARG A 397 13.94 -5.10 1.37
CA ARG A 397 13.56 -4.48 2.63
C ARG A 397 13.49 -2.94 2.54
N HIS A 398 14.35 -2.34 1.73
CA HIS A 398 14.45 -0.90 1.48
C HIS A 398 14.45 -0.61 -0.03
N PRO A 399 13.30 -0.78 -0.71
CA PRO A 399 13.23 -0.73 -2.17
C PRO A 399 13.61 0.66 -2.74
N GLN A 400 13.55 1.71 -1.93
CA GLN A 400 14.00 3.05 -2.28
C GLN A 400 15.50 3.15 -2.58
N LEU A 401 16.33 2.21 -2.10
CA LEU A 401 17.77 2.17 -2.41
C LEU A 401 18.03 1.92 -3.90
N SER A 402 17.11 1.23 -4.57
CA SER A 402 17.16 0.95 -6.00
C SER A 402 16.15 1.78 -6.78
N ALA A 403 15.68 2.91 -6.25
CA ALA A 403 14.73 3.76 -6.96
C ALA A 403 15.34 4.33 -8.26
N ARG A 404 14.47 4.73 -9.19
CA ARG A 404 14.83 5.57 -10.36
C ARG A 404 14.22 6.95 -10.18
N PHE A 405 14.88 7.98 -10.67
CA PHE A 405 14.42 9.36 -10.54
C PHE A 405 13.97 9.87 -11.91
N ALA A 406 12.67 10.11 -12.06
CA ALA A 406 12.08 10.69 -13.26
C ALA A 406 11.92 12.20 -13.07
N TYR A 407 12.73 12.97 -13.80
CA TYR A 407 12.81 14.43 -13.64
C TYR A 407 12.95 15.20 -14.95
N LYS A 408 13.18 14.50 -16.08
CA LYS A 408 13.36 15.13 -17.39
C LYS A 408 12.03 15.27 -18.14
N GLN A 409 11.11 14.36 -17.89
CA GLN A 409 9.85 14.20 -18.60
C GLN A 409 8.64 14.85 -17.91
N PHE A 410 8.77 15.24 -16.64
CA PHE A 410 7.67 15.77 -15.83
C PHE A 410 8.02 17.11 -15.19
N THR A 411 6.99 17.90 -14.88
CA THR A 411 7.15 19.21 -14.23
C THR A 411 7.71 19.10 -12.81
N ARG A 412 7.41 18.00 -12.11
CA ARG A 412 7.96 17.71 -10.79
C ARG A 412 8.72 16.38 -10.84
N PRO A 413 9.92 16.30 -10.22
CA PRO A 413 10.65 15.06 -10.13
C PRO A 413 9.90 14.07 -9.24
N VAL A 414 9.94 12.80 -9.60
CA VAL A 414 9.40 11.69 -8.81
C VAL A 414 10.42 10.59 -8.69
N GLN A 415 10.33 9.81 -7.61
CA GLN A 415 11.09 8.58 -7.46
C GLN A 415 10.18 7.38 -7.74
N ILE A 416 10.67 6.48 -8.57
CA ILE A 416 10.00 5.27 -9.03
C ILE A 416 10.53 4.13 -8.18
N VAL A 417 9.66 3.54 -7.38
CA VAL A 417 9.96 2.34 -6.59
C VAL A 417 9.64 1.12 -7.45
N LEU A 418 10.63 0.26 -7.64
CA LEU A 418 10.49 -0.93 -8.47
C LEU A 418 9.82 -2.07 -7.69
N LYS A 419 8.99 -2.85 -8.38
CA LYS A 419 8.33 -4.04 -7.84
C LYS A 419 9.32 -5.14 -7.48
N THR A 420 10.36 -5.27 -8.28
CA THR A 420 11.53 -6.10 -7.98
C THR A 420 12.74 -5.18 -7.84
N PRO A 421 13.06 -4.72 -6.62
CA PRO A 421 14.24 -3.92 -6.36
C PRO A 421 15.49 -4.62 -6.89
N ASP A 422 16.27 -3.94 -7.73
CA ASP A 422 17.51 -4.49 -8.27
C ASP A 422 18.70 -3.63 -7.82
N VAL A 423 19.60 -4.26 -7.07
CA VAL A 423 20.89 -3.67 -6.68
C VAL A 423 21.97 -4.34 -7.53
N PRO A 424 22.62 -3.59 -8.43
CA PRO A 424 23.72 -4.09 -9.24
C PRO A 424 24.81 -4.70 -8.35
N TRP A 425 25.01 -6.01 -8.52
CA TRP A 425 26.02 -6.80 -7.84
C TRP A 425 27.08 -7.28 -8.82
N ARG A 426 28.35 -7.07 -8.49
CA ARG A 426 29.47 -7.57 -9.28
C ARG A 426 30.43 -8.36 -8.39
N PHE A 427 30.83 -9.56 -8.83
CA PHE A 427 31.95 -10.29 -8.25
C PHE A 427 33.10 -10.33 -9.28
N VAL A 428 34.30 -9.91 -8.87
CA VAL A 428 35.50 -9.94 -9.73
C VAL A 428 36.64 -10.62 -9.00
N ASP A 429 37.18 -11.69 -9.58
CA ASP A 429 38.40 -12.31 -9.08
C ASP A 429 39.62 -11.69 -9.78
N LEU A 430 40.44 -11.00 -8.99
CA LEU A 430 41.73 -10.42 -9.37
C LEU A 430 42.89 -11.16 -8.71
N ALA A 431 42.66 -12.32 -8.08
CA ALA A 431 43.73 -13.14 -7.53
C ALA A 431 44.71 -13.56 -8.65
N GLY A 432 45.95 -13.09 -8.56
CA GLY A 432 46.97 -13.34 -9.58
C GLY A 432 46.89 -12.43 -10.81
N ALA A 433 46.01 -11.42 -10.82
CA ALA A 433 46.00 -10.41 -11.88
C ALA A 433 47.23 -9.50 -11.82
N THR A 434 47.65 -8.99 -12.98
CA THR A 434 48.67 -7.92 -13.07
C THR A 434 48.04 -6.59 -12.65
N GLU A 435 48.68 -5.86 -11.73
CA GLU A 435 48.19 -4.58 -11.17
C GLU A 435 46.76 -4.63 -10.57
N PRO A 436 46.47 -5.51 -9.59
CA PRO A 436 45.11 -5.67 -9.03
C PRO A 436 44.56 -4.36 -8.46
N ASP A 437 45.38 -3.53 -7.81
CA ASP A 437 44.98 -2.24 -7.26
C ASP A 437 44.54 -1.23 -8.33
N ARG A 438 45.17 -1.27 -9.51
CA ARG A 438 44.79 -0.40 -10.63
C ARG A 438 43.43 -0.82 -11.17
N ARG A 439 43.21 -2.14 -11.31
CA ARG A 439 41.92 -2.66 -11.77
C ARG A 439 40.81 -2.41 -10.74
N LEU A 440 41.09 -2.53 -9.45
CA LEU A 440 40.17 -2.16 -8.37
C LEU A 440 39.74 -0.68 -8.49
N ARG A 441 40.69 0.24 -8.64
CA ARG A 441 40.39 1.67 -8.84
C ARG A 441 39.57 1.93 -10.11
N GLN A 442 39.83 1.20 -11.17
CA GLN A 442 39.05 1.30 -12.41
C GLN A 442 37.60 0.84 -12.19
N LEU A 443 37.40 -0.33 -11.56
CA LEU A 443 36.06 -0.84 -11.23
C LEU A 443 35.29 0.13 -10.33
N ALA A 444 35.95 0.67 -9.29
CA ALA A 444 35.35 1.68 -8.44
C ALA A 444 34.95 2.94 -9.24
N SER A 445 35.80 3.41 -10.16
CA SER A 445 35.45 4.55 -11.01
C SER A 445 34.27 4.25 -11.96
N GLU A 446 34.21 3.05 -12.53
CA GLU A 446 33.10 2.60 -13.38
C GLU A 446 31.78 2.60 -12.60
N ASP A 447 31.78 2.03 -11.38
CA ASP A 447 30.59 1.99 -10.53
C ASP A 447 30.14 3.39 -10.12
N ARG A 448 31.07 4.29 -9.83
CA ARG A 448 30.76 5.67 -9.46
C ARG A 448 30.09 6.43 -10.60
N ILE A 449 30.57 6.27 -11.84
CA ILE A 449 29.95 6.88 -13.03
C ILE A 449 28.54 6.33 -13.24
N ALA A 450 28.37 5.01 -13.17
CA ALA A 450 27.05 4.39 -13.33
C ALA A 450 26.06 4.82 -12.23
N CYS A 451 26.55 5.08 -11.01
CA CYS A 451 25.74 5.54 -9.89
C CYS A 451 25.19 6.97 -10.07
N CYS A 452 25.76 7.77 -10.97
CA CYS A 452 25.29 9.12 -11.29
C CYS A 452 24.09 9.13 -12.25
N ASP A 453 23.82 8.01 -12.95
CA ASP A 453 22.74 7.92 -13.93
C ASP A 453 21.39 7.63 -13.22
N LEU A 454 20.88 8.64 -12.51
CA LEU A 454 19.76 8.50 -11.58
C LEU A 454 18.41 8.14 -12.24
N ASP A 455 18.24 8.34 -13.54
CA ASP A 455 16.98 8.03 -14.24
C ASP A 455 16.92 6.58 -14.75
N ARG A 456 18.07 5.92 -14.99
CA ARG A 456 18.15 4.59 -15.60
C ARG A 456 18.85 3.55 -14.73
N GLU A 457 19.85 3.94 -13.96
CA GLU A 457 20.66 3.05 -13.14
C GLU A 457 20.28 3.12 -11.65
N SER A 458 20.68 2.10 -10.89
CA SER A 458 20.51 2.13 -9.44
C SER A 458 21.52 3.12 -8.81
N PRO A 459 21.06 3.99 -7.90
CA PRO A 459 21.92 4.88 -7.13
C PRO A 459 22.64 4.13 -5.98
N PHE A 460 22.47 2.82 -5.86
CA PHE A 460 23.16 1.96 -4.89
C PHE A 460 23.67 0.70 -5.58
N ARG A 461 24.96 0.40 -5.45
CA ARG A 461 25.67 -0.68 -6.14
C ARG A 461 26.69 -1.34 -5.21
N VAL A 462 26.92 -2.64 -5.40
CA VAL A 462 27.88 -3.38 -4.58
C VAL A 462 28.80 -4.24 -5.46
N SER A 463 30.10 -4.04 -5.30
CA SER A 463 31.15 -4.79 -6.00
C SER A 463 32.03 -5.52 -4.99
N LEU A 464 32.10 -6.84 -5.10
CA LEU A 464 33.01 -7.68 -4.33
C LEU A 464 34.20 -8.09 -5.20
N VAL A 465 35.40 -7.68 -4.82
CA VAL A 465 36.63 -7.90 -5.59
C VAL A 465 37.60 -8.75 -4.77
N GLN A 466 37.90 -9.96 -5.23
CA GLN A 466 38.90 -10.81 -4.59
C GLN A 466 40.30 -10.41 -5.09
N VAL A 467 41.19 -9.99 -4.20
CA VAL A 467 42.56 -9.57 -4.58
C VAL A 467 43.61 -10.63 -4.24
N ALA A 468 43.27 -11.57 -3.35
CA ALA A 468 44.05 -12.76 -3.05
C ALA A 468 43.17 -13.82 -2.39
N ALA A 469 43.72 -15.01 -2.14
CA ALA A 469 43.05 -16.03 -1.34
C ALA A 469 42.64 -15.47 0.04
N GLY A 470 41.33 -15.51 0.34
CA GLY A 470 40.76 -15.03 1.59
C GLY A 470 40.90 -13.51 1.83
N ARG A 471 41.13 -12.70 0.80
CA ARG A 471 41.17 -11.23 0.89
C ARG A 471 40.31 -10.60 -0.19
N PHE A 472 39.31 -9.83 0.24
CA PHE A 472 38.32 -9.22 -0.62
C PHE A 472 38.16 -7.74 -0.30
N HIS A 473 37.87 -6.94 -1.33
CA HIS A 473 37.34 -5.59 -1.20
C HIS A 473 35.84 -5.63 -1.46
N LEU A 474 35.04 -5.23 -0.49
CA LEU A 474 33.62 -4.96 -0.67
C LEU A 474 33.46 -3.46 -0.88
N VAL A 475 33.30 -3.07 -2.14
CA VAL A 475 33.10 -1.69 -2.56
C VAL A 475 31.60 -1.42 -2.65
N VAL A 476 31.09 -0.60 -1.74
CA VAL A 476 29.71 -0.11 -1.77
C VAL A 476 29.71 1.27 -2.39
N THR A 477 29.07 1.41 -3.54
CA THR A 477 28.93 2.69 -4.26
C THR A 477 27.51 3.20 -4.11
N MET A 478 27.34 4.44 -3.71
CA MET A 478 26.02 5.01 -3.41
C MET A 478 25.95 6.50 -3.72
N HIS A 479 24.79 6.95 -4.19
CA HIS A 479 24.47 8.35 -4.34
C HIS A 479 23.77 8.89 -3.08
N HIS A 480 24.15 10.07 -2.59
CA HIS A 480 23.56 10.65 -1.37
C HIS A 480 22.06 10.91 -1.43
N ILE A 481 21.48 10.88 -2.63
CA ILE A 481 20.02 10.98 -2.81
C ILE A 481 19.26 9.81 -2.14
N VAL A 482 19.90 8.65 -1.95
CA VAL A 482 19.27 7.48 -1.29
C VAL A 482 19.92 7.09 0.04
N VAL A 483 21.14 7.56 0.34
CA VAL A 483 21.88 7.19 1.55
C VAL A 483 22.55 8.40 2.18
N ASP A 484 22.24 8.65 3.45
CA ASP A 484 22.96 9.62 4.29
C ASP A 484 24.01 8.95 5.19
N GLY A 485 24.75 9.76 5.95
CA GLY A 485 25.79 9.27 6.86
C GLY A 485 25.30 8.43 8.04
N TRP A 486 24.03 8.56 8.42
CA TRP A 486 23.42 7.78 9.52
C TRP A 486 22.88 6.44 9.04
N SER A 487 22.41 6.40 7.80
CA SER A 487 21.85 5.23 7.14
C SER A 487 22.94 4.19 6.85
N LEU A 488 24.14 4.62 6.45
CA LEU A 488 25.20 3.71 6.03
C LEU A 488 25.58 2.63 7.08
N PRO A 489 25.86 2.97 8.37
CA PRO A 489 26.10 1.95 9.40
C PRO A 489 24.93 0.99 9.61
N ILE A 490 23.68 1.48 9.48
CA ILE A 490 22.47 0.68 9.62
C ILE A 490 22.39 -0.34 8.48
N LEU A 491 22.56 0.11 7.23
CA LEU A 491 22.53 -0.76 6.05
C LEU A 491 23.61 -1.85 6.11
N LEU A 492 24.83 -1.51 6.51
CA LEU A 492 25.90 -2.50 6.68
C LEU A 492 25.57 -3.53 7.76
N ALA A 493 25.04 -3.07 8.91
CA ALA A 493 24.62 -3.97 9.97
C ALA A 493 23.51 -4.92 9.48
N GLU A 494 22.52 -4.42 8.75
CA GLU A 494 21.44 -5.23 8.19
C GLU A 494 21.94 -6.25 7.15
N ILE A 495 22.88 -5.88 6.28
CA ILE A 495 23.54 -6.81 5.33
C ILE A 495 24.21 -7.95 6.10
N PHE A 496 25.04 -7.64 7.10
CA PHE A 496 25.77 -8.69 7.83
C PHE A 496 24.87 -9.55 8.70
N ARG A 497 23.76 -9.01 9.22
CA ARG A 497 22.74 -9.80 9.93
C ARG A 497 22.00 -10.74 8.98
N ALA A 498 21.58 -10.25 7.82
CA ALA A 498 20.96 -11.08 6.78
C ALA A 498 21.92 -12.17 6.29
N TYR A 499 23.21 -11.84 6.13
CA TYR A 499 24.26 -12.78 5.78
C TYR A 499 24.41 -13.92 6.79
N ARG A 500 24.21 -13.65 8.08
CA ARG A 500 24.21 -14.67 9.15
C ARG A 500 22.88 -15.41 9.30
N GLY A 501 21.89 -15.14 8.44
CA GLY A 501 20.56 -15.74 8.53
C GLY A 501 19.72 -15.24 9.71
N GLU A 502 20.05 -14.08 10.28
CA GLU A 502 19.29 -13.50 11.39
C GLU A 502 17.99 -12.85 10.88
N SER A 503 16.87 -13.17 11.54
CA SER A 503 15.59 -12.47 11.29
C SER A 503 15.64 -11.03 11.80
N GLN A 504 14.94 -10.14 11.09
CA GLN A 504 14.87 -8.72 11.39
C GLN A 504 13.41 -8.26 11.35
N PRO A 505 12.97 -7.40 12.29
CA PRO A 505 11.61 -6.85 12.28
C PRO A 505 11.40 -6.02 11.02
N LEU A 506 10.21 -5.99 10.41
CA LEU A 506 9.95 -5.17 9.22
C LEU A 506 10.26 -3.69 9.50
N PRO A 507 10.93 -2.97 8.56
CA PRO A 507 11.22 -1.56 8.76
C PRO A 507 9.94 -0.75 8.55
N VAL A 508 9.90 0.45 9.13
CA VAL A 508 8.86 1.42 8.76
C VAL A 508 9.12 1.85 7.32
N PRO A 509 8.13 1.77 6.40
CA PRO A 509 8.33 2.13 5.00
C PRO A 509 8.70 3.60 4.83
N TYR A 510 9.66 3.91 3.95
CA TYR A 510 10.08 5.29 3.63
C TYR A 510 8.92 6.17 3.14
N ARG A 511 7.94 5.57 2.45
CA ARG A 511 6.67 6.21 2.08
C ARG A 511 5.98 6.90 3.27
N SER A 512 6.04 6.32 4.47
CA SER A 512 5.42 6.89 5.67
C SER A 512 6.06 8.22 6.07
N TYR A 513 7.39 8.32 5.93
CA TYR A 513 8.12 9.57 6.15
C TYR A 513 7.73 10.62 5.10
N LEU A 514 7.65 10.25 3.82
CA LEU A 514 7.23 11.18 2.77
C LEU A 514 5.78 11.63 2.90
N ALA A 515 4.88 10.75 3.35
CA ALA A 515 3.50 11.11 3.68
C ALA A 515 3.48 12.17 4.79
N TRP A 516 4.21 11.93 5.89
CA TRP A 516 4.34 12.90 6.97
C TRP A 516 4.95 14.23 6.50
N VAL A 517 5.99 14.22 5.65
CA VAL A 517 6.57 15.43 5.06
C VAL A 517 5.53 16.20 4.23
N SER A 518 4.70 15.49 3.47
CA SER A 518 3.68 16.10 2.60
C SER A 518 2.53 16.77 3.36
N GLU A 519 2.37 16.43 4.65
CA GLU A 519 1.38 17.04 5.55
C GLU A 519 1.91 18.30 6.26
N GLN A 520 3.21 18.62 6.13
CA GLN A 520 3.80 19.79 6.78
C GLN A 520 3.49 21.10 6.06
N ASP A 521 3.34 22.19 6.82
CA ASP A 521 3.10 23.54 6.28
C ASP A 521 4.41 24.18 5.77
N ALA A 522 4.61 24.10 4.46
CA ALA A 522 5.77 24.68 3.78
C ALA A 522 5.81 26.22 3.88
N ASP A 523 4.66 26.89 3.89
CA ASP A 523 4.59 28.35 3.95
C ASP A 523 4.97 28.85 5.34
N ALA A 524 4.47 28.21 6.39
CA ALA A 524 4.86 28.49 7.76
C ALA A 524 6.38 28.25 7.97
N SER A 525 6.90 27.13 7.44
CA SER A 525 8.34 26.84 7.48
C SER A 525 9.17 27.92 6.77
N SER A 526 8.72 28.37 5.60
CA SER A 526 9.36 29.44 4.82
C SER A 526 9.39 30.78 5.57
N VAL A 527 8.33 31.12 6.32
CA VAL A 527 8.33 32.32 7.19
C VAL A 527 9.43 32.22 8.26
N VAL A 528 9.55 31.08 8.93
CA VAL A 528 10.57 30.87 9.98
C VAL A 528 11.98 31.00 9.40
N TRP A 529 12.27 30.36 8.27
CA TRP A 529 13.60 30.43 7.66
C TRP A 529 13.93 31.84 7.15
N ARG A 530 12.95 32.55 6.56
CA ARG A 530 13.15 33.96 6.15
C ARG A 530 13.47 34.87 7.32
N ASP A 531 12.82 34.69 8.47
CA ASP A 531 13.13 35.42 9.69
C ASP A 531 14.55 35.10 10.20
N LYS A 532 14.92 33.81 10.24
CA LYS A 532 16.26 33.36 10.65
C LYS A 532 17.39 33.89 9.77
N PHE A 533 17.14 34.03 8.48
CA PHE A 533 18.09 34.61 7.53
C PHE A 533 17.90 36.12 7.31
N SER A 534 17.08 36.80 8.12
CA SER A 534 16.94 38.25 8.01
C SER A 534 18.28 38.94 8.30
N GLY A 535 18.64 39.92 7.45
CA GLY A 535 19.94 40.60 7.50
C GLY A 535 21.04 39.96 6.65
N PHE A 536 20.81 38.79 6.05
CA PHE A 536 21.70 38.22 5.04
C PHE A 536 21.23 38.63 3.63
N GLU A 537 21.86 39.64 3.05
CA GLU A 537 21.54 40.11 1.69
C GLU A 537 22.33 39.39 0.60
N THR A 538 23.52 38.88 0.92
CA THR A 538 24.41 38.17 0.01
C THR A 538 25.04 36.95 0.67
N PRO A 539 25.30 35.87 -0.09
CA PRO A 539 26.02 34.71 0.45
C PRO A 539 27.45 35.10 0.82
N THR A 540 27.96 34.56 1.93
CA THR A 540 29.39 34.64 2.27
C THR A 540 30.15 33.64 1.40
N LEU A 541 30.78 34.13 0.34
CA LEU A 541 31.62 33.30 -0.53
C LEU A 541 32.96 33.03 0.16
N ILE A 542 33.27 31.76 0.40
CA ILE A 542 34.55 31.32 0.97
C ILE A 542 35.66 31.31 -0.12
N ASP A 543 35.28 31.37 -1.40
CA ASP A 543 36.17 31.41 -2.55
C ASP A 543 35.60 32.38 -3.62
N PRO A 544 36.36 33.34 -4.18
CA PRO A 544 35.88 34.20 -5.26
C PRO A 544 35.68 33.36 -6.53
N LEU A 545 34.44 33.14 -6.94
CA LEU A 545 34.05 32.45 -8.17
C LEU A 545 34.91 32.92 -9.37
N GLY A 546 35.70 32.01 -9.98
CA GLY A 546 36.54 32.39 -11.11
C GLY A 546 37.26 31.29 -11.87
N GLU A 547 37.46 30.09 -11.33
CA GLU A 547 38.02 28.99 -12.12
C GLU A 547 37.14 27.75 -11.98
N ASP A 548 37.00 27.02 -13.10
CA ASP A 548 36.30 25.75 -13.19
C ASP A 548 37.15 24.71 -12.43
N VAL A 549 37.06 24.75 -11.10
CA VAL A 549 37.89 23.92 -10.23
C VAL A 549 37.30 22.51 -10.23
N THR A 550 37.60 21.77 -11.31
CA THR A 550 37.66 20.31 -11.32
C THR A 550 38.84 19.84 -10.44
N SER A 551 38.95 20.34 -9.21
CA SER A 551 39.94 19.85 -8.26
C SER A 551 39.49 18.48 -7.76
N ALA A 552 40.43 17.54 -7.75
CA ALA A 552 40.25 16.28 -7.06
C ALA A 552 39.83 16.56 -5.60
N ARG A 553 38.75 15.92 -5.14
CA ARG A 553 38.27 16.02 -3.75
C ARG A 553 39.41 15.67 -2.79
N LEU A 554 39.96 16.68 -2.11
CA LEU A 554 41.01 16.47 -1.11
C LEU A 554 40.36 16.22 0.25
N SER A 555 40.55 15.02 0.79
CA SER A 555 40.20 14.73 2.17
C SER A 555 41.44 14.90 3.06
N ARG A 556 41.28 15.61 4.17
CA ARG A 556 42.25 15.70 5.25
C ARG A 556 41.57 15.25 6.53
N SER A 557 42.11 14.21 7.14
CA SER A 557 41.63 13.70 8.42
C SER A 557 42.61 14.13 9.51
N PHE A 558 42.07 14.62 10.62
CA PHE A 558 42.84 14.99 11.80
C PHE A 558 42.32 14.19 12.99
N SER A 559 43.22 13.71 13.82
CA SER A 559 42.87 13.08 15.09
C SER A 559 43.14 14.07 16.22
N VAL A 560 42.14 14.25 17.08
CA VAL A 560 42.29 14.98 18.33
C VAL A 560 42.74 14.02 19.43
N SER A 561 43.54 14.52 20.38
CA SER A 561 44.01 13.70 21.50
C SER A 561 42.84 13.29 22.40
N GLU A 562 42.98 12.16 23.08
CA GLU A 562 41.98 11.69 24.07
C GLU A 562 41.64 12.76 25.11
N SER A 563 42.64 13.49 25.61
CA SER A 563 42.45 14.61 26.54
C SER A 563 41.57 15.71 25.97
N MET A 564 41.69 16.03 24.67
CA MET A 564 40.88 17.03 24.00
C MET A 564 39.47 16.49 23.77
N THR A 565 39.32 15.23 23.37
CA THR A 565 38.01 14.58 23.21
C THR A 565 37.22 14.60 24.52
N LEU A 566 37.85 14.22 25.64
CA LEU A 566 37.21 14.28 26.96
C LEU A 566 36.83 15.71 27.37
N ALA A 567 37.67 16.70 27.04
CA ALA A 567 37.36 18.11 27.28
C ALA A 567 36.17 18.59 26.45
N LEU A 568 36.08 18.18 25.17
CA LEU A 568 34.95 18.47 24.30
C LEU A 568 33.67 17.79 24.81
N ASP A 569 33.73 16.53 25.24
CA ASP A 569 32.57 15.83 25.83
C ASP A 569 32.09 16.53 27.10
N SER A 570 33.01 16.98 27.96
CA SER A 570 32.67 17.77 29.13
C SER A 570 32.01 19.10 28.74
N LEU A 571 32.50 19.79 27.71
CA LEU A 571 31.92 21.04 27.23
C LEU A 571 30.52 20.83 26.66
N VAL A 572 30.32 19.77 25.86
CA VAL A 572 29.02 19.38 25.30
C VAL A 572 28.00 19.18 26.43
N ARG A 573 28.38 18.48 27.50
CA ARG A 573 27.51 18.28 28.68
C ARG A 573 27.25 19.57 29.46
N GLN A 574 28.25 20.43 29.62
CA GLN A 574 28.10 21.69 30.35
C GLN A 574 27.19 22.68 29.63
N LEU A 575 27.21 22.68 28.30
CA LEU A 575 26.40 23.58 27.46
C LEU A 575 25.03 23.01 27.09
N ASP A 576 24.70 21.80 27.56
CA ASP A 576 23.50 21.05 27.15
C ASP A 576 23.33 21.02 25.62
N SER A 577 24.44 20.72 24.92
CA SER A 577 24.54 20.84 23.47
C SER A 577 24.95 19.50 22.83
N THR A 578 25.30 19.53 21.55
CA THR A 578 25.83 18.36 20.83
C THR A 578 27.27 18.60 20.38
N MET A 579 28.04 17.51 20.22
CA MET A 579 29.40 17.60 19.65
C MET A 579 29.39 18.30 18.29
N SER A 580 28.36 18.03 17.46
CA SER A 580 28.19 18.66 16.15
C SER A 580 28.11 20.19 16.27
N THR A 581 27.29 20.71 17.18
CA THR A 581 27.13 22.16 17.41
C THR A 581 28.44 22.81 17.86
N VAL A 582 29.16 22.17 18.78
CA VAL A 582 30.46 22.68 19.26
C VAL A 582 31.49 22.74 18.13
N LEU A 583 31.58 21.70 17.30
CA LEU A 583 32.49 21.66 16.16
C LEU A 583 32.10 22.68 15.08
N GLN A 584 30.80 22.84 14.79
CA GLN A 584 30.30 23.85 13.87
C GLN A 584 30.64 25.27 14.35
N ALA A 585 30.48 25.56 15.65
CA ALA A 585 30.84 26.86 16.21
C ALA A 585 32.35 27.14 16.10
N ALA A 586 33.19 26.14 16.37
CA ALA A 586 34.63 26.25 16.17
C ALA A 586 34.98 26.51 14.70
N TRP A 587 34.32 25.82 13.77
CA TRP A 587 34.51 26.02 12.33
C TRP A 587 34.05 27.41 11.87
N SER A 588 32.86 27.86 12.29
CA SER A 588 32.37 29.21 12.01
C SER A 588 33.33 30.28 12.52
N ARG A 589 33.97 30.06 13.68
CA ARG A 589 34.99 30.99 14.19
C ARG A 589 36.22 31.07 13.28
N VAL A 590 36.68 29.93 12.74
CA VAL A 590 37.77 29.90 11.75
C VAL A 590 37.36 30.65 10.49
N LEU A 591 36.18 30.37 9.95
CA LEU A 591 35.67 31.04 8.76
C LEU A 591 35.49 32.56 8.96
N SER A 592 35.12 33.00 10.17
CA SER A 592 34.92 34.44 10.48
C SER A 592 36.20 35.29 10.47
N VAL A 593 37.38 34.66 10.44
CA VAL A 593 38.69 35.34 10.43
C VAL A 593 39.47 35.12 9.14
N MET A 594 38.94 34.31 8.22
CA MET A 594 39.41 34.21 6.84
C MET A 594 38.83 35.37 6.04
#